data_AF-A0A0D3GID3-F1
#
_entry.id   AF-A0A0D3GID3-F1
#
_cell.length_a   1.000
_cell.length_b   1.000
_cell.length_c   1.000
_cell.angle_alpha   90.00
_cell.angle_beta   90.00
_cell.angle_gamma   90.00
#
_symmetry.space_group_name_H-M   'P 1'
#
loop_
_entity.id
_entity.type
_entity.pdbx_description
1 polymer ?
#
loop_
_entity_poly.entity_id
_entity_poly.type
_entity_poly.pdbx_seq_one_letter_code
_entity_poly.pdbx_strand_id
1 'polypeptide(L)'
;MGKPTLRKGRERENKRHQWRPHPSSPASSSSHLPHLFDDVGVDRSAYDDRVRFRDPITRHDTIDGYLLNIRLLKLLFRPDFYLHHVEQTGPYEITTRWTMVMKFVLLPWKPELVFTGLSIMGVNPQNLKFCSHVDIWDSIQNNEYFSFEGLGDVFKQLRIYKTPEIETPKYLILKRTANYEIRSYPPFLIVEAKGDKLTGSSGFNNVTGYIFGKNASSEKIAMTTPVFTQASDDILSDVSIQIVLPMNKDLDSLPAPNTEAVNLRKVEGGIAAVKKFSGRPKEEIVIQKEKELRSQLLKDVLKPQHGCLLARYNDPRTQSFIMRNEVLIWLNDFTLE
;
A
#
# COMPACT_ATOMS: atom_id res chain seq x y z
N MET A 1 -25.94 -40.89 -39.46
CA MET A 1 -25.34 -41.23 -38.15
C MET A 1 -24.11 -40.34 -37.93
N GLY A 2 -24.08 -39.59 -36.83
CA GLY A 2 -22.88 -39.01 -36.20
C GLY A 2 -22.24 -37.76 -36.82
N LYS A 3 -22.65 -36.56 -36.37
CA LYS A 3 -21.77 -35.37 -36.34
C LYS A 3 -21.19 -35.24 -34.91
N PRO A 4 -19.92 -34.85 -34.72
CA PRO A 4 -19.36 -34.63 -33.38
C PRO A 4 -19.77 -33.26 -32.85
N THR A 5 -20.28 -33.25 -31.62
CA THR A 5 -20.77 -32.08 -30.90
C THR A 5 -19.62 -31.27 -30.29
N LEU A 6 -19.65 -29.95 -30.50
CA LEU A 6 -18.76 -28.99 -29.85
C LEU A 6 -18.87 -29.08 -28.32
N ARG A 7 -17.75 -29.26 -27.62
CA ARG A 7 -17.64 -28.95 -26.18
C ARG A 7 -17.41 -27.44 -26.02
N LYS A 8 -18.45 -26.69 -25.64
CA LYS A 8 -18.30 -25.37 -25.02
C LYS A 8 -17.82 -25.55 -23.57
N GLY A 9 -16.73 -24.89 -23.23
CA GLY A 9 -16.20 -24.82 -21.87
C GLY A 9 -17.19 -24.13 -20.93
N ARG A 10 -17.31 -24.66 -19.71
CA ARG A 10 -17.97 -23.98 -18.60
C ARG A 10 -17.04 -22.87 -18.10
N GLU A 11 -17.44 -21.63 -18.31
CA GLU A 11 -16.97 -20.48 -17.51
C GLU A 11 -17.26 -20.78 -16.04
N ARG A 12 -16.21 -20.78 -15.22
CA ARG A 12 -16.35 -20.75 -13.76
C ARG A 12 -16.62 -19.30 -13.36
N GLU A 13 -17.89 -18.99 -13.20
CA GLU A 13 -18.39 -17.75 -12.64
C GLU A 13 -17.87 -17.61 -11.20
N ASN A 14 -17.05 -16.59 -10.98
CA ASN A 14 -16.41 -16.29 -9.71
C ASN A 14 -17.46 -15.72 -8.75
N LYS A 15 -18.15 -16.58 -8.01
CA LYS A 15 -19.12 -16.16 -6.97
C LYS A 15 -18.36 -15.44 -5.86
N ARG A 16 -18.41 -14.11 -5.87
CA ARG A 16 -18.15 -13.28 -4.68
C ARG A 16 -19.15 -13.70 -3.60
N HIS A 17 -18.71 -14.43 -2.59
CA HIS A 17 -19.48 -14.59 -1.37
C HIS A 17 -19.51 -13.25 -0.64
N GLN A 18 -20.55 -12.46 -0.92
CA GLN A 18 -20.98 -11.38 -0.05
C GLN A 18 -21.46 -12.04 1.25
N TRP A 19 -20.62 -12.03 2.28
CA TRP A 19 -21.02 -12.41 3.63
C TRP A 19 -22.18 -11.51 4.07
N ARG A 20 -23.27 -12.10 4.55
CA ARG A 20 -24.43 -11.39 5.09
C ARG A 20 -24.71 -11.92 6.49
N PRO A 21 -24.47 -11.13 7.55
CA PRO A 21 -24.79 -11.56 8.90
C PRO A 21 -26.31 -11.65 9.11
N HIS A 22 -26.73 -12.48 10.06
CA HIS A 22 -28.12 -12.54 10.50
C HIS A 22 -28.58 -11.14 10.99
N PRO A 23 -29.82 -10.72 10.73
CA PRO A 23 -30.32 -9.37 11.07
C PRO A 23 -30.34 -9.06 12.58
N SER A 24 -30.17 -10.06 13.44
CA SER A 24 -30.06 -9.94 14.90
C SER A 24 -28.64 -10.19 15.44
N SER A 25 -27.65 -10.33 14.55
CA SER A 25 -26.24 -10.50 14.94
C SER A 25 -25.59 -9.14 15.18
N PRO A 26 -24.69 -9.01 16.17
CA PRO A 26 -23.80 -7.86 16.33
C PRO A 26 -23.13 -7.43 15.03
N ALA A 27 -22.86 -8.38 14.12
CA ALA A 27 -22.28 -8.12 12.82
C ALA A 27 -23.17 -7.29 11.86
N SER A 28 -24.48 -7.19 12.09
CA SER A 28 -25.36 -6.35 11.26
C SER A 28 -25.13 -4.85 11.50
N SER A 29 -24.67 -4.48 12.70
CA SER A 29 -24.35 -3.10 13.06
C SER A 29 -22.98 -2.63 12.56
N SER A 30 -22.13 -3.50 11.98
CA SER A 30 -20.82 -3.09 11.44
C SER A 30 -20.89 -2.54 10.00
N SER A 31 -22.08 -2.47 9.41
CA SER A 31 -22.29 -2.06 8.01
C SER A 31 -21.89 -0.60 7.72
N HIS A 32 -21.83 0.28 8.74
CA HIS A 32 -21.36 1.66 8.59
C HIS A 32 -19.83 1.83 8.74
N LEU A 33 -19.08 0.80 9.17
CA LEU A 33 -17.63 0.92 9.40
C LEU A 33 -16.81 1.33 8.16
N PRO A 34 -17.13 0.89 6.94
CA PRO A 34 -16.46 1.40 5.73
C PRO A 34 -16.66 2.91 5.52
N HIS A 35 -17.73 3.48 6.11
CA HIS A 35 -18.20 4.83 5.90
C HIS A 35 -17.70 5.83 6.96
N LEU A 36 -16.77 5.41 7.84
CA LEU A 36 -16.29 6.19 8.97
C LEU A 36 -15.84 7.62 8.58
N PHE A 37 -15.21 7.75 7.42
CA PHE A 37 -14.61 8.99 6.94
C PHE A 37 -15.21 9.55 5.65
N ASP A 38 -16.24 8.93 5.08
CA ASP A 38 -16.93 9.46 3.90
C ASP A 38 -18.15 10.33 4.28
N ASP A 39 -18.94 10.72 3.28
CA ASP A 39 -20.11 11.60 3.44
C ASP A 39 -21.29 10.90 4.13
N VAL A 40 -21.33 9.56 4.15
CA VAL A 40 -22.33 8.79 4.90
C VAL A 40 -22.02 8.88 6.40
N GLY A 41 -20.73 8.78 6.76
CA GLY A 41 -20.26 9.02 8.11
C GLY A 41 -20.69 7.94 9.12
N VAL A 42 -20.53 8.26 10.40
CA VAL A 42 -20.83 7.33 11.50
C VAL A 42 -22.32 7.38 11.85
N ASP A 43 -22.99 6.24 11.77
CA ASP A 43 -24.35 6.09 12.29
C ASP A 43 -24.34 6.10 13.82
N ARG A 44 -24.73 7.23 14.42
CA ARG A 44 -24.83 7.38 15.88
C ARG A 44 -25.75 6.33 16.51
N SER A 45 -26.78 5.86 15.80
CA SER A 45 -27.78 4.95 16.36
C SER A 45 -27.18 3.57 16.72
N ALA A 46 -26.08 3.20 16.06
CA ALA A 46 -25.33 1.97 16.29
C ALA A 46 -24.47 2.00 17.58
N TYR A 47 -24.34 3.15 18.26
CA TYR A 47 -23.45 3.31 19.43
C TYR A 47 -24.24 3.62 20.71
N ASP A 48 -23.70 3.14 21.82
CA ASP A 48 -24.11 3.61 23.15
C ASP A 48 -23.64 5.05 23.37
N ASP A 49 -24.41 5.84 24.13
CA ASP A 49 -24.01 7.21 24.47
C ASP A 49 -22.68 7.23 25.26
N ARG A 50 -22.45 6.19 26.07
CA ARG A 50 -21.19 5.93 26.81
C ARG A 50 -20.37 4.85 26.13
N VAL A 51 -19.87 5.15 24.95
CA VAL A 51 -18.91 4.31 24.22
C VAL A 51 -17.47 4.74 24.55
N ARG A 52 -16.62 3.76 24.85
CA ARG A 52 -15.19 3.98 25.12
C ARG A 52 -14.36 3.79 23.85
N PHE A 53 -13.83 4.89 23.31
CA PHE A 53 -12.84 4.87 22.23
C PHE A 53 -11.44 5.01 22.81
N ARG A 54 -10.54 4.15 22.38
CA ARG A 54 -9.13 4.14 22.79
C ARG A 54 -8.27 3.89 21.58
N ASP A 55 -7.26 4.72 21.38
CA ASP A 55 -6.14 4.44 20.49
C ASP A 55 -4.83 4.84 21.22
N PRO A 56 -3.65 4.59 20.65
CA PRO A 56 -2.38 4.88 21.31
C PRO A 56 -2.16 6.36 21.71
N ILE A 57 -2.85 7.31 21.06
CA ILE A 57 -2.68 8.76 21.23
C ILE A 57 -3.96 9.53 21.61
N THR A 58 -5.16 8.95 21.45
CA THR A 58 -6.45 9.57 21.79
C THR A 58 -7.32 8.66 22.67
N ARG A 59 -8.17 9.29 23.49
CA ARG A 59 -9.21 8.62 24.27
C ARG A 59 -10.48 9.45 24.31
N HIS A 60 -11.62 8.78 24.16
CA HIS A 60 -12.95 9.39 24.32
C HIS A 60 -13.87 8.42 25.06
N ASP A 61 -14.75 8.95 25.93
CA ASP A 61 -15.70 8.16 26.72
C ASP A 61 -17.17 8.41 26.34
N THR A 62 -17.38 9.15 25.26
CA THR A 62 -18.69 9.49 24.71
C THR A 62 -18.67 9.45 23.20
N ILE A 63 -19.82 9.14 22.59
CA ILE A 63 -19.99 9.20 21.14
C ILE A 63 -19.82 10.62 20.60
N ASP A 64 -20.23 11.65 21.36
CA ASP A 64 -20.05 13.05 20.98
C ASP A 64 -18.59 13.47 20.90
N GLY A 65 -17.77 13.06 21.87
CA GLY A 65 -16.33 13.32 21.85
C GLY A 65 -15.64 12.68 20.64
N TYR A 66 -16.05 11.46 20.29
CA TYR A 66 -15.54 10.76 19.12
C TYR A 66 -15.96 11.41 17.79
N LEU A 67 -17.23 11.77 17.64
CA LEU A 67 -17.72 12.47 16.44
C LEU A 67 -17.05 13.83 16.27
N LEU A 68 -16.77 14.55 17.36
CA LEU A 68 -15.99 15.79 17.33
C LEU A 68 -14.56 15.53 16.83
N ASN A 69 -13.91 14.46 17.30
CA ASN A 69 -12.58 14.07 16.83
C ASN A 69 -12.56 13.74 15.33
N ILE A 70 -13.54 12.97 14.83
CA ILE A 70 -13.66 12.67 13.40
C ILE A 70 -13.82 13.97 12.59
N ARG A 71 -14.65 14.91 13.05
CA ARG A 71 -14.82 16.20 12.38
C ARG A 71 -13.52 17.01 12.36
N LEU A 72 -12.77 17.02 13.46
CA LEU A 72 -11.46 17.67 13.53
C LEU A 72 -10.47 17.02 12.55
N LEU A 73 -10.44 15.68 12.50
CA LEU A 73 -9.58 14.95 11.57
C LEU A 73 -9.96 15.26 10.11
N LYS A 74 -11.24 15.30 9.76
CA LYS A 74 -11.71 15.69 8.42
C LYS A 74 -11.40 17.16 8.07
N LEU A 75 -11.25 18.03 9.06
CA LEU A 75 -10.86 19.42 8.85
C LEU A 75 -9.35 19.55 8.59
N LEU A 76 -8.53 18.79 9.34
CA LEU A 76 -7.07 18.87 9.28
C LEU A 76 -6.47 17.97 8.19
N PHE A 77 -7.14 16.88 7.83
CA PHE A 77 -6.65 15.85 6.93
C PHE A 77 -7.66 15.54 5.81
N ARG A 78 -7.18 14.92 4.73
CA ARG A 78 -8.04 14.16 3.80
C ARG A 78 -7.87 12.67 4.10
N PRO A 79 -8.77 12.07 4.90
CA PRO A 79 -8.70 10.66 5.25
C PRO A 79 -9.26 9.77 4.15
N ASP A 80 -8.50 8.77 3.74
CA ASP A 80 -8.95 7.62 2.97
C ASP A 80 -8.90 6.39 3.88
N PHE A 81 -10.04 5.71 4.05
CA PHE A 81 -10.16 4.55 4.93
C PHE A 81 -10.47 3.29 4.12
N TYR A 82 -9.70 2.24 4.37
CA TYR A 82 -9.82 0.94 3.71
C TYR A 82 -10.08 -0.12 4.77
N LEU A 83 -11.29 -0.68 4.75
CA LEU A 83 -11.66 -1.82 5.58
C LEU A 83 -11.35 -3.11 4.81
N HIS A 84 -10.39 -3.90 5.30
CA HIS A 84 -9.94 -5.11 4.61
C HIS A 84 -10.81 -6.31 4.96
N HIS A 85 -11.12 -6.51 6.25
CA HIS A 85 -12.05 -7.54 6.70
C HIS A 85 -12.69 -7.16 8.04
N VAL A 86 -13.79 -7.84 8.36
CA VAL A 86 -14.54 -7.74 9.60
C VAL A 86 -14.85 -9.15 10.06
N GLU A 87 -14.48 -9.47 11.29
CA GLU A 87 -14.68 -10.80 11.87
C GLU A 87 -15.34 -10.68 13.25
N GLN A 88 -16.25 -11.61 13.55
CA GLN A 88 -16.80 -11.72 14.89
C GLN A 88 -15.87 -12.63 15.72
N THR A 89 -15.01 -12.03 16.54
CA THR A 89 -14.01 -12.74 17.35
C THR A 89 -14.57 -13.24 18.69
N GLY A 90 -15.75 -12.75 19.09
CA GLY A 90 -16.45 -13.23 20.27
C GLY A 90 -17.97 -13.03 20.20
N PRO A 91 -18.74 -13.53 21.18
CA PRO A 91 -20.21 -13.41 21.19
C PRO A 91 -20.71 -11.97 21.06
N TYR A 92 -19.95 -11.02 21.61
CA TYR A 92 -20.23 -9.59 21.58
C TYR A 92 -18.98 -8.77 21.25
N GLU A 93 -18.10 -9.33 20.41
CA GLU A 93 -16.86 -8.70 20.00
C GLU A 93 -16.69 -8.83 18.49
N ILE A 94 -16.34 -7.72 17.85
CA ILE A 94 -16.04 -7.64 16.43
C ILE A 94 -14.63 -7.07 16.29
N THR A 95 -13.80 -7.76 15.52
CA THR A 95 -12.47 -7.28 15.16
C THR A 95 -12.45 -6.89 13.70
N THR A 96 -11.86 -5.74 13.39
CA THR A 96 -11.70 -5.28 12.01
C THR A 96 -10.25 -5.00 11.68
N ARG A 97 -9.86 -5.27 10.44
CA ARG A 97 -8.54 -4.95 9.88
C ARG A 97 -8.65 -3.80 8.90
N TRP A 98 -7.85 -2.77 9.10
CA TRP A 98 -7.99 -1.53 8.32
C TRP A 98 -6.66 -0.87 7.98
N THR A 99 -6.72 -0.02 6.95
CA THR A 99 -5.70 0.98 6.61
C THR A 99 -6.35 2.35 6.55
N MET A 100 -5.78 3.33 7.24
CA MET A 100 -6.17 4.72 7.17
C MET A 100 -5.01 5.54 6.59
N VAL A 101 -5.26 6.30 5.53
CA VAL A 101 -4.29 7.24 4.95
C VAL A 101 -4.82 8.65 5.18
N MET A 102 -4.12 9.44 5.97
CA MET A 102 -4.49 10.80 6.32
C MET A 102 -3.51 11.78 5.68
N LYS A 103 -3.95 12.48 4.63
CA LYS A 103 -3.14 13.53 4.01
C LYS A 103 -3.29 14.85 4.75
N PHE A 104 -2.21 15.33 5.38
CA PHE A 104 -2.25 16.55 6.19
C PHE A 104 -2.30 17.79 5.29
N VAL A 105 -3.39 18.55 5.30
CA VAL A 105 -3.59 19.63 4.31
C VAL A 105 -2.98 20.98 4.71
N LEU A 106 -2.63 21.18 5.98
CA LEU A 106 -2.11 22.47 6.48
C LEU A 106 -0.61 22.69 6.21
N LEU A 107 0.14 21.61 5.95
CA LEU A 107 1.58 21.72 5.67
C LEU A 107 1.85 21.83 4.16
N PRO A 108 2.80 22.67 3.72
CA PRO A 108 3.07 22.89 2.29
C PRO A 108 3.40 21.60 1.50
N TRP A 109 4.05 20.63 2.13
CA TRP A 109 4.44 19.37 1.50
C TRP A 109 3.40 18.24 1.65
N LYS A 110 2.25 18.54 2.29
CA LYS A 110 1.09 17.66 2.43
C LYS A 110 1.45 16.20 2.80
N PRO A 111 2.11 15.95 3.94
CA PRO A 111 2.55 14.61 4.29
C PRO A 111 1.37 13.65 4.40
N GLU A 112 1.58 12.41 3.96
CA GLU A 112 0.62 11.33 4.08
C GLU A 112 0.99 10.49 5.30
N LEU A 113 0.12 10.56 6.31
CA LEU A 113 0.24 9.72 7.49
C LEU A 113 -0.57 8.45 7.23
N VAL A 114 0.08 7.30 7.29
CA VAL A 114 -0.58 6.01 7.16
C VAL A 114 -0.81 5.45 8.55
N PHE A 115 -1.84 4.66 8.76
CA PHE A 115 -2.03 3.87 9.96
C PHE A 115 -2.63 2.56 9.51
N THR A 116 -2.12 1.44 10.00
CA THR A 116 -2.72 0.13 9.75
C THR A 116 -2.84 -0.57 11.08
N GLY A 117 -3.85 -1.42 11.21
CA GLY A 117 -4.12 -1.98 12.51
C GLY A 117 -5.39 -2.79 12.60
N LEU A 118 -5.70 -3.13 13.84
CA LEU A 118 -6.94 -3.77 14.23
C LEU A 118 -7.79 -2.80 15.06
N SER A 119 -9.10 -2.86 14.86
CA SER A 119 -10.07 -2.29 15.80
C SER A 119 -10.81 -3.42 16.48
N ILE A 120 -10.72 -3.50 17.81
CA ILE A 120 -11.50 -4.44 18.63
C ILE A 120 -12.69 -3.68 19.19
N MET A 121 -13.88 -4.06 18.75
CA MET A 121 -15.14 -3.40 19.05
C MET A 121 -16.00 -4.28 19.95
N GLY A 122 -16.36 -3.73 21.11
CA GLY A 122 -17.26 -4.38 22.06
C GLY A 122 -18.71 -3.99 21.79
N VAL A 123 -19.60 -4.97 21.84
CA VAL A 123 -21.04 -4.79 21.67
C VAL A 123 -21.74 -5.05 22.99
N ASN A 124 -22.67 -4.17 23.34
CA ASN A 124 -23.48 -4.31 24.54
C ASN A 124 -24.55 -5.39 24.30
N PRO A 125 -24.59 -6.48 25.10
CA PRO A 125 -25.51 -7.59 24.86
C PRO A 125 -26.98 -7.25 25.13
N GLN A 126 -27.27 -6.18 25.88
CA GLN A 126 -28.65 -5.79 26.20
C GLN A 126 -29.32 -4.99 25.08
N ASN A 127 -28.57 -4.20 24.32
CA ASN A 127 -29.13 -3.30 23.30
C ASN A 127 -28.47 -3.45 21.92
N LEU A 128 -27.48 -4.33 21.80
CA LEU A 128 -26.72 -4.65 20.58
C LEU A 128 -25.97 -3.46 19.95
N LYS A 129 -25.67 -2.43 20.74
CA LYS A 129 -24.91 -1.25 20.32
C LYS A 129 -23.44 -1.36 20.64
N PHE A 130 -22.58 -0.68 19.88
CA PHE A 130 -21.17 -0.57 20.21
C PHE A 130 -20.95 0.22 21.49
N CYS A 131 -20.24 -0.37 22.45
CA CYS A 131 -19.94 0.22 23.75
C CYS A 131 -18.43 0.38 24.00
N SER A 132 -17.57 -0.22 23.16
CA SER A 132 -16.15 0.07 23.14
C SER A 132 -15.53 -0.09 21.75
N HIS A 133 -14.43 0.60 21.54
CA HIS A 133 -13.62 0.54 20.33
C HIS A 133 -12.17 0.79 20.73
N VAL A 134 -11.32 -0.22 20.53
CA VAL A 134 -9.89 -0.16 20.83
C VAL A 134 -9.10 -0.34 19.54
N ASP A 135 -8.35 0.68 19.15
CA ASP A 135 -7.48 0.67 17.98
C ASP A 135 -6.05 0.29 18.35
N ILE A 136 -5.51 -0.69 17.64
CA ILE A 136 -4.15 -1.22 17.79
C ILE A 136 -3.42 -0.97 16.48
N TRP A 137 -2.27 -0.30 16.52
CA TRP A 137 -1.45 0.02 15.36
C TRP A 137 -0.34 -1.01 15.15
N ASP A 138 -0.15 -1.46 13.91
CA ASP A 138 0.91 -2.40 13.53
C ASP A 138 2.32 -1.83 13.68
N SER A 139 2.46 -0.50 13.70
CA SER A 139 3.77 0.17 13.69
C SER A 139 4.37 0.39 15.07
N ILE A 140 3.67 0.02 16.14
CA ILE A 140 4.12 0.21 17.52
C ILE A 140 3.90 -1.06 18.35
N GLN A 141 4.70 -1.25 19.39
CA GLN A 141 4.53 -2.36 20.33
C GLN A 141 3.59 -1.98 21.47
N ASN A 142 3.75 -0.79 22.05
CA ASN A 142 2.91 -0.32 23.13
C ASN A 142 1.69 0.44 22.59
N ASN A 143 0.56 -0.25 22.54
CA ASN A 143 -0.73 0.28 22.10
C ASN A 143 -1.61 0.83 23.24
N GLU A 144 -1.11 0.84 24.49
CA GLU A 144 -1.83 1.43 25.60
C GLU A 144 -1.84 2.96 25.52
N TYR A 145 -2.99 3.56 25.79
CA TYR A 145 -3.09 5.01 25.94
C TYR A 145 -2.48 5.43 27.30
N PHE A 146 -1.56 6.40 27.38
CA PHE A 146 -0.98 7.23 26.32
C PHE A 146 0.41 6.69 25.91
N SER A 147 0.62 6.50 24.59
CA SER A 147 1.84 5.92 24.04
C SER A 147 2.78 6.99 23.46
N PHE A 148 3.94 7.16 24.09
CA PHE A 148 5.05 7.95 23.52
C PHE A 148 5.58 7.35 22.21
N GLU A 149 5.50 6.03 22.06
CA GLU A 149 5.86 5.34 20.83
C GLU A 149 4.92 5.73 19.69
N GLY A 150 3.61 5.78 19.96
CA GLY A 150 2.58 6.25 19.02
C GLY A 150 2.81 7.70 18.57
N LEU A 151 3.09 8.62 19.50
CA LEU A 151 3.47 9.99 19.14
C LEU A 151 4.74 10.03 18.28
N GLY A 152 5.76 9.28 18.67
CA GLY A 152 7.02 9.19 17.93
C GLY A 152 6.81 8.67 16.51
N ASP A 153 5.92 7.71 16.31
CA ASP A 153 5.51 7.21 15.00
C ASP A 153 4.89 8.32 14.14
N VAL A 154 3.93 9.08 14.69
CA VAL A 154 3.31 10.23 14.00
C VAL A 154 4.37 11.24 13.54
N PHE A 155 5.28 11.64 14.43
CA PHE A 155 6.34 12.60 14.09
C PHE A 155 7.30 12.07 13.01
N LYS A 156 7.65 10.78 13.02
CA LYS A 156 8.49 10.18 11.98
C LYS A 156 7.85 10.28 10.60
N GLN A 157 6.53 10.16 10.52
CA GLN A 157 5.79 10.24 9.26
C GLN A 157 5.73 11.66 8.66
N LEU A 158 5.95 12.70 9.47
CA LEU A 158 6.00 14.09 8.98
C LEU A 158 7.27 14.41 8.18
N ARG A 159 8.23 13.48 8.12
CA ARG A 159 9.47 13.63 7.38
C ARG A 159 9.23 13.95 5.90
N ILE A 160 9.97 14.94 5.41
CA ILE A 160 9.86 15.39 4.01
C ILE A 160 10.55 14.39 3.08
N TYR A 161 9.78 13.86 2.14
CA TYR A 161 10.25 13.13 0.97
C TYR A 161 9.76 13.85 -0.28
N LYS A 162 10.68 14.23 -1.17
CA LYS A 162 10.31 14.81 -2.46
C LYS A 162 9.79 13.69 -3.35
N THR A 163 8.50 13.66 -3.62
CA THR A 163 7.92 12.78 -4.65
C THR A 163 7.52 13.68 -5.83
N PRO A 164 8.02 13.43 -7.05
CA PRO A 164 7.60 14.22 -8.20
C PRO A 164 6.09 14.05 -8.47
N GLU A 165 5.45 15.11 -8.94
CA GLU A 165 4.03 15.11 -9.34
C GLU A 165 3.85 14.55 -10.76
N ILE A 166 4.38 13.34 -10.99
CA ILE A 166 4.14 12.56 -12.23
C ILE A 166 3.53 11.21 -11.87
N GLU A 167 2.94 10.56 -12.85
CA GLU A 167 2.22 9.31 -12.65
C GLU A 167 3.10 8.23 -12.00
N THR A 168 2.52 7.48 -11.05
CA THR A 168 3.16 6.38 -10.31
C THR A 168 2.31 5.12 -10.35
N PRO A 169 2.89 3.91 -10.37
CA PRO A 169 2.12 2.69 -10.22
C PRO A 169 1.30 2.75 -8.94
N LYS A 170 0.00 2.47 -9.07
CA LYS A 170 -0.94 2.46 -7.93
C LYS A 170 -0.60 1.29 -7.01
N TYR A 171 -0.85 1.45 -5.72
CA TYR A 171 -0.78 0.37 -4.74
C TYR A 171 -1.69 0.67 -3.56
N LEU A 172 -2.07 -0.38 -2.83
CA LEU A 172 -2.77 -0.30 -1.55
C LEU A 172 -1.83 -0.75 -0.44
N ILE A 173 -1.66 0.04 0.63
CA ILE A 173 -0.91 -0.38 1.82
C ILE A 173 -1.82 -1.30 2.64
N LEU A 174 -1.39 -2.54 2.86
CA LEU A 174 -2.12 -3.55 3.64
C LEU A 174 -1.69 -3.58 5.12
N LYS A 175 -0.40 -3.39 5.36
CA LYS A 175 0.21 -3.39 6.70
C LYS A 175 1.40 -2.45 6.70
N ARG A 176 1.60 -1.74 7.80
CA ARG A 176 2.78 -0.91 8.01
C ARG A 176 3.35 -1.15 9.40
N THR A 177 4.53 -1.74 9.41
CA THR A 177 5.30 -1.95 10.64
C THR A 177 6.13 -0.70 10.96
N ALA A 178 6.86 -0.71 12.07
CA ALA A 178 7.84 0.33 12.39
C ALA A 178 8.94 0.50 11.30
N ASN A 179 9.12 -0.51 10.43
CA ASN A 179 10.32 -0.63 9.61
C ASN A 179 10.09 -0.77 8.11
N TYR A 180 8.90 -1.23 7.69
CA TYR A 180 8.54 -1.48 6.30
C TYR A 180 7.01 -1.46 6.11
N GLU A 181 6.59 -1.33 4.86
CA GLU A 181 5.19 -1.42 4.42
C GLU A 181 4.98 -2.72 3.65
N ILE A 182 3.82 -3.35 3.80
CA ILE A 182 3.31 -4.37 2.87
C ILE A 182 2.31 -3.70 1.95
N ARG A 183 2.54 -3.80 0.64
CA ARG A 183 1.75 -3.16 -0.39
C ARG A 183 1.22 -4.19 -1.38
N SER A 184 -0.02 -4.01 -1.80
CA SER A 184 -0.63 -4.74 -2.92
C SER A 184 -0.55 -3.88 -4.19
N TYR A 185 0.09 -4.43 -5.22
CA TYR A 185 0.23 -3.81 -6.53
C TYR A 185 -0.71 -4.49 -7.53
N PRO A 186 -1.58 -3.76 -8.24
CA PRO A 186 -2.27 -4.28 -9.41
C PRO A 186 -1.28 -4.52 -10.56
N PRO A 187 -1.68 -5.22 -11.63
CA PRO A 187 -0.84 -5.34 -12.82
C PRO A 187 -0.49 -3.98 -13.43
N PHE A 188 0.72 -3.87 -13.99
CA PHE A 188 1.18 -2.68 -14.72
C PHE A 188 2.13 -3.05 -15.85
N LEU A 189 2.28 -2.17 -16.83
CA LEU A 189 3.19 -2.35 -17.95
C LEU A 189 4.53 -1.67 -17.66
N ILE A 190 5.61 -2.31 -18.10
CA ILE A 190 6.95 -1.74 -18.06
C ILE A 190 7.60 -1.79 -19.43
N VAL A 191 8.56 -0.90 -19.62
CA VAL A 191 9.63 -1.05 -20.60
C VAL A 191 10.93 -1.29 -19.83
N GLU A 192 11.70 -2.30 -20.25
CA GLU A 192 12.92 -2.73 -19.57
C GLU A 192 14.11 -2.88 -20.51
N ALA A 193 15.30 -2.68 -19.96
CA ALA A 193 16.57 -2.94 -20.63
C ALA A 193 17.60 -3.49 -19.62
N LYS A 194 18.59 -4.24 -20.12
CA LYS A 194 19.65 -4.81 -19.28
C LYS A 194 20.44 -3.71 -18.56
N GLY A 195 20.61 -3.87 -17.25
CA GLY A 195 21.42 -3.04 -16.37
C GLY A 195 22.75 -3.69 -16.01
N ASP A 196 23.63 -2.91 -15.40
CA ASP A 196 24.95 -3.34 -14.93
C ASP A 196 24.97 -3.67 -13.42
N LYS A 197 24.24 -2.90 -12.61
CA LYS A 197 24.12 -3.05 -11.15
C LYS A 197 22.91 -2.27 -10.64
N LEU A 198 22.50 -2.45 -9.37
CA LEU A 198 21.27 -1.85 -8.83
C LEU A 198 21.25 -0.32 -8.95
N THR A 199 22.38 0.32 -8.63
CA THR A 199 22.51 1.78 -8.67
C THR A 199 23.02 2.29 -10.02
N GLY A 200 23.22 1.38 -10.96
CA GLY A 200 23.69 1.63 -12.31
C GLY A 200 22.76 2.49 -13.14
N SER A 201 23.28 2.89 -14.29
CA SER A 201 22.56 3.66 -15.32
C SER A 201 22.65 3.00 -16.69
N SER A 202 23.33 1.85 -16.81
CA SER A 202 23.33 1.09 -18.06
C SER A 202 21.90 0.66 -18.40
N GLY A 203 21.51 0.80 -19.66
CA GLY A 203 20.13 0.55 -20.10
C GLY A 203 19.15 1.71 -19.85
N PHE A 204 19.48 2.70 -18.99
CA PHE A 204 18.59 3.84 -18.74
C PHE A 204 18.31 4.65 -20.02
N ASN A 205 19.35 4.89 -20.83
CA ASN A 205 19.21 5.58 -22.12
C ASN A 205 18.39 4.78 -23.15
N ASN A 206 18.32 3.45 -23.01
CA ASN A 206 17.52 2.61 -23.89
C ASN A 206 16.03 2.75 -23.56
N VAL A 207 15.65 2.58 -22.28
CA VAL A 207 14.25 2.72 -21.84
C VAL A 207 13.75 4.17 -21.95
N THR A 208 14.59 5.17 -21.64
CA THR A 208 14.22 6.58 -21.83
C THR A 208 14.16 6.97 -23.30
N GLY A 209 15.08 6.43 -24.12
CA GLY A 209 15.04 6.59 -25.56
C GLY A 209 13.71 6.12 -26.14
N TYR A 210 13.24 4.94 -25.72
CA TYR A 210 11.95 4.38 -26.14
C TYR A 210 10.79 5.34 -25.86
N ILE A 211 10.63 5.82 -24.62
CA ILE A 211 9.52 6.74 -24.27
C ILE A 211 9.67 8.13 -24.92
N PHE A 212 10.86 8.53 -25.34
CA PHE A 212 11.09 9.81 -26.03
C PHE A 212 11.10 9.72 -27.56
N GLY A 213 10.58 8.62 -28.13
CA GLY A 213 10.36 8.49 -29.57
C GLY A 213 11.36 7.62 -30.32
N LYS A 214 12.27 6.90 -29.64
CA LYS A 214 13.08 5.83 -30.29
C LYS A 214 12.30 4.51 -30.37
N ASN A 215 11.11 4.59 -30.95
CA ASN A 215 10.20 3.48 -31.20
C ASN A 215 9.65 3.59 -32.63
N ALA A 216 8.95 2.55 -33.10
CA ALA A 216 8.58 2.42 -34.51
C ALA A 216 7.66 3.55 -35.03
N SER A 217 6.88 4.19 -34.14
CA SER A 217 5.98 5.29 -34.50
C SER A 217 6.54 6.68 -34.20
N SER A 218 7.76 6.78 -33.63
CA SER A 218 8.31 8.02 -33.07
C SER A 218 7.40 8.70 -32.03
N GLU A 219 6.53 7.91 -31.38
CA GLU A 219 5.59 8.40 -30.38
C GLU A 219 6.32 8.79 -29.09
N LYS A 220 5.93 9.93 -28.50
CA LYS A 220 6.37 10.32 -27.16
C LYS A 220 5.39 9.79 -26.12
N ILE A 221 5.88 8.97 -25.21
CA ILE A 221 5.14 8.38 -24.09
C ILE A 221 5.52 9.16 -22.83
N ALA A 222 4.52 9.47 -21.99
CA ALA A 222 4.74 10.22 -20.77
C ALA A 222 5.66 9.45 -19.80
N MET A 223 6.60 10.17 -19.18
CA MET A 223 7.47 9.64 -18.13
C MET A 223 6.66 9.38 -16.85
N THR A 224 7.01 8.33 -16.13
CA THR A 224 6.44 7.98 -14.82
C THR A 224 7.52 7.94 -13.74
N THR A 225 7.11 7.78 -12.49
CA THR A 225 7.98 7.57 -11.34
C THR A 225 7.47 6.37 -10.53
N PRO A 226 8.31 5.59 -9.85
CA PRO A 226 9.77 5.63 -9.86
C PRO A 226 10.35 4.96 -11.12
N VAL A 227 11.64 5.20 -11.35
CA VAL A 227 12.46 4.30 -12.18
C VAL A 227 12.86 3.13 -11.30
N PHE A 228 12.51 1.91 -11.72
CA PHE A 228 12.92 0.71 -11.02
C PHE A 228 14.25 0.19 -11.57
N THR A 229 15.08 -0.36 -10.71
CA THR A 229 16.12 -1.32 -11.08
C THR A 229 15.79 -2.64 -10.40
N GLN A 230 15.55 -3.70 -11.16
CA GLN A 230 15.28 -5.03 -10.63
C GLN A 230 16.55 -5.86 -10.67
N ALA A 231 16.87 -6.52 -9.57
CA ALA A 231 17.79 -7.67 -9.55
C ALA A 231 16.96 -8.94 -9.37
N SER A 232 17.13 -9.92 -10.25
CA SER A 232 16.33 -11.16 -10.26
C SER A 232 16.85 -12.24 -9.30
N ASP A 233 18.11 -12.14 -8.87
CA ASP A 233 18.82 -13.12 -8.07
C ASP A 233 19.35 -12.55 -6.74
N ASP A 234 19.71 -13.41 -5.80
CA ASP A 234 20.18 -12.98 -4.47
C ASP A 234 21.62 -12.46 -4.48
N ILE A 235 22.39 -12.77 -5.53
CA ILE A 235 23.73 -12.23 -5.75
C ILE A 235 23.72 -10.89 -6.50
N LEU A 236 22.54 -10.42 -6.89
CA LEU A 236 22.27 -9.12 -7.52
C LEU A 236 23.03 -8.90 -8.84
N SER A 237 23.16 -9.95 -9.64
CA SER A 237 23.96 -9.98 -10.88
C SER A 237 23.12 -9.88 -12.14
N ASP A 238 21.89 -10.41 -12.13
CA ASP A 238 20.94 -10.27 -13.23
C ASP A 238 20.07 -9.03 -13.01
N VAL A 239 20.47 -7.92 -13.65
CA VAL A 239 19.90 -6.60 -13.40
C VAL A 239 19.20 -6.04 -14.64
N SER A 240 18.02 -5.45 -14.44
CA SER A 240 17.30 -4.68 -15.47
C SER A 240 16.85 -3.31 -14.93
N ILE A 241 16.91 -2.28 -15.77
CA ILE A 241 16.30 -0.97 -15.50
C ILE A 241 14.92 -0.94 -16.15
N GLN A 242 13.93 -0.45 -15.42
CA GLN A 242 12.53 -0.48 -15.82
C GLN A 242 11.87 0.89 -15.61
N ILE A 243 11.09 1.30 -16.60
CA ILE A 243 10.17 2.44 -16.49
C ILE A 243 8.76 1.90 -16.60
N VAL A 244 7.89 2.30 -15.67
CA VAL A 244 6.47 1.99 -15.74
C VAL A 244 5.84 2.81 -16.87
N LEU A 245 5.06 2.18 -17.72
CA LEU A 245 4.33 2.88 -18.78
C LEU A 245 3.02 3.46 -18.23
N PRO A 246 2.48 4.56 -18.78
CA PRO A 246 1.24 5.17 -18.31
C PRO A 246 0.08 4.18 -18.16
N MET A 247 -0.72 4.29 -17.09
CA MET A 247 -1.74 3.29 -16.73
C MET A 247 -2.92 3.26 -17.71
N ASN A 248 -3.03 4.23 -18.62
CA ASN A 248 -4.06 4.29 -19.66
C ASN A 248 -3.64 3.60 -20.98
N LYS A 249 -2.47 2.96 -21.02
CA LYS A 249 -1.95 2.25 -22.19
C LYS A 249 -2.15 0.74 -22.05
N ASP A 250 -2.48 0.11 -23.17
CA ASP A 250 -2.49 -1.35 -23.33
C ASP A 250 -1.27 -1.81 -24.10
N LEU A 251 -0.82 -3.06 -23.89
CA LEU A 251 0.38 -3.59 -24.52
C LEU A 251 0.30 -3.52 -26.06
N ASP A 252 -0.86 -3.85 -26.61
CA ASP A 252 -1.11 -3.85 -28.06
C ASP A 252 -1.17 -2.43 -28.67
N SER A 253 -1.35 -1.41 -27.83
CA SER A 253 -1.39 -0.01 -28.27
C SER A 253 -0.01 0.65 -28.33
N LEU A 254 1.02 -0.03 -27.82
CA LEU A 254 2.36 0.53 -27.68
C LEU A 254 3.21 0.27 -28.92
N PRO A 255 4.01 1.25 -29.38
CA PRO A 255 4.86 1.05 -30.54
C PRO A 255 5.98 0.07 -30.24
N ALA A 256 6.34 -0.74 -31.24
CA ALA A 256 7.46 -1.65 -31.13
C ALA A 256 8.79 -0.89 -30.88
N PRO A 257 9.70 -1.41 -30.04
CA PRO A 257 11.04 -0.86 -29.89
C PRO A 257 11.85 -0.95 -31.19
N ASN A 258 12.74 0.02 -31.42
CA ASN A 258 13.65 0.00 -32.58
C ASN A 258 14.91 -0.86 -32.35
N THR A 259 15.05 -1.47 -31.19
CA THR A 259 16.23 -2.24 -30.78
C THR A 259 15.81 -3.42 -29.89
N GLU A 260 16.47 -4.56 -30.07
CA GLU A 260 16.28 -5.76 -29.26
C GLU A 260 16.76 -5.59 -27.81
N ALA A 261 17.53 -4.53 -27.52
CA ALA A 261 17.97 -4.20 -26.16
C ALA A 261 16.84 -3.66 -25.26
N VAL A 262 15.65 -3.43 -25.82
CA VAL A 262 14.47 -2.92 -25.10
C VAL A 262 13.34 -3.93 -25.23
N ASN A 263 12.77 -4.33 -24.10
CA ASN A 263 11.63 -5.22 -24.04
C ASN A 263 10.45 -4.55 -23.34
N LEU A 264 9.23 -4.86 -23.77
CA LEU A 264 8.01 -4.47 -23.07
C LEU A 264 7.45 -5.69 -22.37
N ARG A 265 7.00 -5.51 -21.12
CA ARG A 265 6.47 -6.61 -20.33
C ARG A 265 5.34 -6.15 -19.43
N LYS A 266 4.35 -7.02 -19.26
CA LYS A 266 3.36 -6.88 -18.21
C LYS A 266 3.88 -7.50 -16.92
N VAL A 267 3.88 -6.72 -15.86
CA VAL A 267 4.08 -7.19 -14.48
C VAL A 267 2.69 -7.50 -13.93
N GLU A 268 2.43 -8.74 -13.51
CA GLU A 268 1.12 -9.14 -12.99
C GLU A 268 0.79 -8.50 -11.62
N GLY A 269 1.74 -7.82 -11.01
CA GLY A 269 1.61 -7.24 -9.68
C GLY A 269 1.71 -8.31 -8.60
N GLY A 270 1.09 -8.06 -7.45
CA GLY A 270 1.15 -8.93 -6.28
C GLY A 270 1.47 -8.19 -5.01
N ILE A 271 1.94 -8.91 -4.00
CA ILE A 271 2.26 -8.35 -2.69
C ILE A 271 3.76 -8.11 -2.58
N ALA A 272 4.16 -6.89 -2.21
CA ALA A 272 5.54 -6.54 -1.97
C ALA A 272 5.73 -5.91 -0.59
N ALA A 273 6.84 -6.25 0.05
CA ALA A 273 7.35 -5.51 1.18
C ALA A 273 8.23 -4.36 0.70
N VAL A 274 8.10 -3.18 1.32
CA VAL A 274 8.78 -1.95 0.88
C VAL A 274 9.42 -1.22 2.04
N LYS A 275 10.72 -0.91 1.90
CA LYS A 275 11.48 -0.08 2.83
C LYS A 275 11.86 1.24 2.19
N LYS A 276 11.34 2.34 2.74
CA LYS A 276 11.65 3.71 2.31
C LYS A 276 12.91 4.24 2.99
N PHE A 277 13.77 4.92 2.24
CA PHE A 277 14.98 5.56 2.77
C PHE A 277 15.34 6.83 1.98
N SER A 278 16.12 7.69 2.62
CA SER A 278 16.65 8.94 2.03
C SER A 278 18.13 8.83 1.71
N GLY A 279 18.65 9.81 0.97
CA GLY A 279 20.06 9.89 0.61
C GLY A 279 20.31 9.46 -0.83
N ARG A 280 21.55 9.62 -1.29
CA ARG A 280 21.96 9.10 -2.59
C ARG A 280 21.99 7.57 -2.51
N PRO A 281 21.32 6.84 -3.43
CA PRO A 281 21.31 5.39 -3.43
C PRO A 281 22.65 4.88 -3.96
N LYS A 282 23.67 4.82 -3.09
CA LYS A 282 24.93 4.12 -3.38
C LYS A 282 24.72 2.62 -3.22
N GLU A 283 25.47 1.81 -3.97
CA GLU A 283 25.29 0.36 -4.01
C GLU A 283 25.31 -0.25 -2.61
N GLU A 284 26.26 0.16 -1.77
CA GLU A 284 26.42 -0.36 -0.41
C GLU A 284 25.21 -0.02 0.48
N ILE A 285 24.63 1.18 0.31
CA ILE A 285 23.44 1.61 1.04
C ILE A 285 22.22 0.79 0.60
N VAL A 286 22.06 0.55 -0.69
CA VAL A 286 20.93 -0.21 -1.23
C VAL A 286 21.01 -1.67 -0.77
N ILE A 287 22.19 -2.29 -0.88
CA ILE A 287 22.43 -3.67 -0.39
C ILE A 287 22.16 -3.75 1.12
N GLN A 288 22.60 -2.76 1.89
CA GLN A 288 22.33 -2.72 3.32
C GLN A 288 20.83 -2.63 3.63
N LYS A 289 20.08 -1.80 2.89
CA LYS A 289 18.62 -1.65 3.07
C LYS A 289 17.84 -2.88 2.63
N GLU A 290 18.29 -3.56 1.58
CA GLU A 290 17.77 -4.86 1.14
C GLU A 290 17.95 -5.91 2.26
N LYS A 291 19.16 -6.06 2.79
CA LYS A 291 19.46 -7.01 3.87
C LYS A 291 18.66 -6.73 5.14
N GLU A 292 18.53 -5.46 5.53
CA GLU A 292 17.69 -5.04 6.64
C GLU A 292 16.22 -5.45 6.41
N LEU A 293 15.67 -5.16 5.24
CA LEU A 293 14.30 -5.52 4.89
C LEU A 293 14.12 -7.04 4.91
N ARG A 294 14.96 -7.79 4.21
CA ARG A 294 14.86 -9.26 4.16
C ARG A 294 14.97 -9.89 5.55
N SER A 295 15.89 -9.43 6.39
CA SER A 295 16.03 -9.91 7.77
C SER A 295 14.76 -9.66 8.59
N GLN A 296 14.12 -8.51 8.42
CA GLN A 296 12.86 -8.17 9.10
C GLN A 296 11.72 -9.08 8.63
N LEU A 297 11.61 -9.30 7.31
CA LEU A 297 10.59 -10.19 6.74
C LEU A 297 10.72 -11.62 7.27
N LEU A 298 11.94 -12.16 7.35
CA LEU A 298 12.17 -13.50 7.88
C LEU A 298 11.85 -13.60 9.38
N LYS A 299 12.13 -12.55 10.17
CA LYS A 299 11.75 -12.50 11.59
C LYS A 299 10.23 -12.49 11.78
N ASP A 300 9.52 -11.84 10.88
CA ASP A 300 8.06 -11.77 10.86
C ASP A 300 7.43 -12.99 10.16
N VAL A 301 8.21 -14.05 9.90
CA VAL A 301 7.78 -15.32 9.29
C VAL A 301 7.17 -15.15 7.88
N LEU A 302 7.56 -14.08 7.18
CA LEU A 302 7.16 -13.83 5.80
C LEU A 302 8.12 -14.52 4.83
N LYS A 303 7.63 -14.80 3.60
CA LYS A 303 8.37 -15.50 2.55
C LYS A 303 8.81 -14.52 1.44
N PRO A 304 9.96 -13.83 1.58
CA PRO A 304 10.47 -12.98 0.52
C PRO A 304 10.91 -13.80 -0.70
N GLN A 305 10.61 -13.32 -1.90
CA GLN A 305 11.14 -13.85 -3.15
C GLN A 305 12.64 -13.51 -3.31
N HIS A 306 13.29 -14.20 -4.26
CA HIS A 306 14.66 -13.90 -4.64
C HIS A 306 14.79 -12.52 -5.26
N GLY A 307 15.97 -11.92 -5.08
CA GLY A 307 16.27 -10.59 -5.61
C GLY A 307 15.47 -9.45 -4.97
N CYS A 308 15.51 -8.27 -5.58
CA CYS A 308 14.84 -7.06 -5.09
C CYS A 308 14.62 -6.02 -6.20
N LEU A 309 13.85 -4.98 -5.89
CA LEU A 309 13.75 -3.78 -6.72
C LEU A 309 14.24 -2.56 -5.96
N LEU A 310 15.05 -1.73 -6.61
CA LEU A 310 15.34 -0.37 -6.19
C LEU A 310 14.44 0.60 -6.94
N ALA A 311 13.60 1.34 -6.23
CA ALA A 311 12.78 2.42 -6.78
C ALA A 311 13.44 3.78 -6.53
N ARG A 312 13.74 4.50 -7.61
CA ARG A 312 14.33 5.84 -7.59
C ARG A 312 13.32 6.86 -8.10
N TYR A 313 12.92 7.80 -7.23
CA TYR A 313 11.91 8.79 -7.57
C TYR A 313 12.51 10.10 -8.07
N ASN A 314 13.71 10.45 -7.61
CA ASN A 314 14.26 11.78 -7.79
C ASN A 314 15.41 11.84 -8.78
N ASP A 315 15.53 13.00 -9.43
CA ASP A 315 16.68 13.34 -10.25
C ASP A 315 17.91 13.70 -9.37
N PRO A 316 19.14 13.62 -9.92
CA PRO A 316 20.37 13.87 -9.17
C PRO A 316 20.50 15.27 -8.54
N ARG A 317 19.74 16.27 -8.99
CA ARG A 317 19.75 17.63 -8.42
C ARG A 317 18.93 17.74 -7.13
N THR A 318 18.10 16.73 -6.83
CA THR A 318 17.33 16.72 -5.59
C THR A 318 18.26 16.56 -4.39
N GLN A 319 18.04 17.38 -3.36
CA GLN A 319 18.87 17.38 -2.17
C GLN A 319 18.78 16.04 -1.43
N SER A 320 19.93 15.49 -1.03
CA SER A 320 20.04 14.09 -0.59
C SER A 320 19.12 13.72 0.57
N PHE A 321 18.94 14.60 1.56
CA PHE A 321 18.15 14.31 2.75
C PHE A 321 16.63 14.26 2.53
N ILE A 322 16.13 14.82 1.42
CA ILE A 322 14.71 14.74 1.00
C ILE A 322 14.48 13.75 -0.14
N MET A 323 15.53 13.10 -0.66
CA MET A 323 15.35 12.08 -1.70
C MET A 323 14.47 10.94 -1.17
N ARG A 324 13.57 10.46 -2.00
CA ARG A 324 12.80 9.23 -1.79
C ARG A 324 13.42 8.13 -2.62
N ASN A 325 13.90 7.10 -1.95
CA ASN A 325 14.23 5.82 -2.55
C ASN A 325 13.52 4.72 -1.77
N GLU A 326 13.24 3.62 -2.44
CA GLU A 326 12.64 2.45 -1.79
C GLU A 326 13.35 1.18 -2.25
N VAL A 327 13.54 0.22 -1.35
CA VAL A 327 13.83 -1.17 -1.71
C VAL A 327 12.54 -1.97 -1.56
N LEU A 328 12.21 -2.77 -2.56
CA LEU A 328 11.04 -3.63 -2.59
C LEU A 328 11.47 -5.10 -2.75
N ILE A 329 10.76 -6.00 -2.07
CA ILE A 329 10.91 -7.44 -2.22
C ILE A 329 9.51 -8.03 -2.35
N TRP A 330 9.26 -8.74 -3.45
CA TRP A 330 8.00 -9.47 -3.65
C TRP A 330 7.84 -10.58 -2.61
N LEU A 331 6.62 -10.85 -2.19
CA LEU A 331 6.30 -11.88 -1.20
C LEU A 331 5.53 -13.05 -1.85
N ASN A 332 5.83 -14.26 -1.38
CA ASN A 332 5.03 -15.44 -1.66
C ASN A 332 4.01 -15.65 -0.54
N ASP A 333 2.81 -16.09 -0.91
CA ASP A 333 1.75 -16.55 0.01
C ASP A 333 1.38 -15.57 1.16
N PHE A 334 1.54 -14.25 0.96
CA PHE A 334 1.17 -13.29 2.00
C PHE A 334 -0.35 -13.32 2.24
N THR A 335 -0.73 -13.48 3.50
CA THR A 335 -2.10 -13.32 3.96
C THR A 335 -2.14 -12.17 4.94
N LEU A 336 -3.11 -11.27 4.78
CA LEU A 336 -3.33 -10.20 5.72
C LEU A 336 -4.08 -10.74 6.92
N GLU A 337 -3.38 -10.85 8.05
CA GLU A 337 -3.96 -11.14 9.37
C GLU A 337 -4.85 -10.02 9.89
#